data_AF-L1NL30-F1
#
_entry.id   AF-L1NL30-F1
#
_cell.length_a   1.000
_cell.length_b   1.000
_cell.length_c   1.000
_cell.angle_alpha   90.00
_cell.angle_beta   90.00
_cell.angle_gamma   90.00
#
_symmetry.space_group_name_H-M   'P 1'
#
loop_
_entity.id
_entity.type
_entity.pdbx_description
1 polymer ?
#
loop_
_entity_poly.entity_id
_entity_poly.type
_entity_poly.pdbx_seq_one_letter_code
_entity_poly.pdbx_strand_id
1 'polypeptide(L)'
;MQKIFTSLVLAFSSLAAMATNYSDVMTVKINGEIASNATTTISVDKQGDGSYKLKLADFTLTGGGSNIPVGTINITASGVDKGKYTLLHAKQDIQIENGSTGEGWIGPSLGAVPVSLLAKQTADKLYAVISINFQSLDIQVQFGGGYQVPNSDFELFTASNGEPDRWHSFKSASGGYASMVGENNHISVSNLTRPGSTGTHSVEIKAIEKTYFFVVTVLANGTLTTGRINAGGTSAKDKKNNSFLDMSKADKDANGDPFYTPLVGRPDKLDLWVKFKQGKPNSGHPYATAKAVITDGTYYQLPEDKTYTNKMAEAITNTIESKGNEWQHLSIPFNYVNASVEPKAVLVTISTNATPGEGSNNDLLYVDDLSFVYDFGVKKISIKGEELSGFNEATTEYTYSKVAGITADDIAVETVGHGTIVHKEVAGAKATIVVASDDLLQNRVYTLNLTTGITEVPTTFDDSVVIYDLNGIRVSDMNRRGVYILKDGKGNTRKVVKN
;
A
#
# COMPACT_ATOMS: atom_id res chain seq x y z
N MET A 1 49.57 4.60 54.75
CA MET A 1 49.42 4.47 53.28
C MET A 1 48.03 3.92 52.99
N GLN A 2 47.07 4.80 52.74
CA GLN A 2 45.72 4.45 52.30
C GLN A 2 45.75 4.15 50.79
N LYS A 3 45.17 3.02 50.38
CA LYS A 3 44.99 2.68 48.96
C LYS A 3 43.57 3.05 48.56
N ILE A 4 43.48 4.01 47.66
CA ILE A 4 42.24 4.53 47.06
C ILE A 4 41.75 3.50 46.04
N PHE A 5 40.52 3.03 46.21
CA PHE A 5 39.77 2.29 45.18
C PHE A 5 39.14 3.32 44.24
N THR A 6 39.53 3.30 42.97
CA THR A 6 38.88 4.06 41.89
C THR A 6 37.82 3.16 41.26
N SER A 7 36.56 3.46 41.53
CA SER A 7 35.38 2.87 40.88
C SER A 7 35.16 3.53 39.50
N LEU A 8 35.20 2.72 38.45
CA LEU A 8 34.90 3.11 37.07
C LEU A 8 33.37 3.14 36.87
N VAL A 9 32.78 4.33 36.81
CA VAL A 9 31.38 4.52 36.41
C VAL A 9 31.34 4.52 34.88
N LEU A 10 30.81 3.44 34.29
CA LEU A 10 30.39 3.42 32.88
C LEU A 10 29.09 4.23 32.77
N ALA A 11 29.21 5.49 32.36
CA ALA A 11 28.07 6.27 31.93
C ALA A 11 27.61 5.77 30.55
N PHE A 12 26.61 4.89 30.52
CA PHE A 12 25.81 4.68 29.32
C PHE A 12 25.01 5.97 29.05
N SER A 13 25.52 6.81 28.16
CA SER A 13 24.71 7.88 27.57
C SER A 13 23.62 7.21 26.71
N SER A 14 22.42 7.02 27.26
CA SER A 14 21.24 6.73 26.46
C SER A 14 21.03 7.91 25.51
N LEU A 15 21.37 7.73 24.23
CA LEU A 15 20.88 8.61 23.18
C LEU A 15 19.35 8.61 23.31
N ALA A 16 18.78 9.68 23.86
CA ALA A 16 17.36 9.92 23.73
C ALA A 16 17.10 10.05 22.23
N ALA A 17 16.50 9.01 21.63
CA ALA A 17 16.01 9.11 20.26
C ALA A 17 15.02 10.28 20.25
N MET A 18 15.30 11.31 19.45
CA MET A 18 14.33 12.39 19.27
C MET A 18 13.20 11.88 18.36
N ALA A 19 11.98 12.35 18.61
CA ALA A 19 10.84 12.07 17.75
C ALA A 19 11.16 12.44 16.29
N THR A 20 10.84 11.56 15.36
CA THR A 20 10.97 11.83 13.92
C THR A 20 9.64 12.40 13.41
N ASN A 21 9.70 13.53 12.71
CA ASN A 21 8.51 14.17 12.11
C ASN A 21 8.38 13.74 10.66
N TYR A 22 7.19 13.26 10.29
CA TYR A 22 6.82 12.95 8.92
C TYR A 22 5.75 13.93 8.49
N SER A 23 5.97 14.64 7.39
CA SER A 23 4.98 15.55 6.80
C SER A 23 4.55 15.03 5.44
N ASP A 24 3.26 14.76 5.29
CA ASP A 24 2.66 14.24 4.06
C ASP A 24 1.15 14.52 4.07
N VAL A 25 0.46 14.15 3.00
CA VAL A 25 -0.98 14.25 2.86
C VAL A 25 -1.68 13.28 3.81
N MET A 26 -2.70 13.77 4.50
CA MET A 26 -3.66 13.00 5.26
C MET A 26 -5.03 13.09 4.60
N THR A 27 -5.60 11.94 4.27
CA THR A 27 -6.97 11.81 3.79
C THR A 27 -7.82 11.19 4.90
N VAL A 28 -8.91 11.86 5.26
CA VAL A 28 -9.92 11.33 6.19
C VAL A 28 -11.17 10.99 5.40
N LYS A 29 -11.59 9.74 5.50
CA LYS A 29 -12.86 9.25 4.98
C LYS A 29 -13.83 8.98 6.12
N ILE A 30 -15.10 9.36 5.94
CA ILE A 30 -16.19 9.06 6.87
C ILE A 30 -17.26 8.33 6.08
N ASN A 31 -17.56 7.10 6.49
CA ASN A 31 -18.48 6.18 5.81
C ASN A 31 -18.15 6.00 4.31
N GLY A 32 -16.85 5.94 3.99
CA GLY A 32 -16.33 5.76 2.63
C GLY A 32 -16.09 7.06 1.83
N GLU A 33 -16.72 8.17 2.22
CA GLU A 33 -16.61 9.45 1.52
C GLU A 33 -15.45 10.30 2.04
N ILE A 34 -14.74 11.00 1.14
CA ILE A 34 -13.64 11.89 1.53
C ILE A 34 -14.22 13.11 2.28
N ALA A 35 -13.92 13.19 3.57
CA ALA A 35 -14.32 14.28 4.45
C ALA A 35 -13.24 15.37 4.56
N SER A 36 -11.96 14.99 4.46
CA SER A 36 -10.83 15.93 4.51
C SER A 36 -9.63 15.38 3.73
N ASN A 37 -8.86 16.28 3.13
CA ASN A 37 -7.62 15.97 2.43
C ASN A 37 -6.64 17.14 2.57
N ALA A 38 -5.62 17.00 3.42
CA ALA A 38 -4.71 18.09 3.74
C ALA A 38 -3.33 17.58 4.17
N THR A 39 -2.29 18.38 3.90
CA THR A 39 -0.93 18.11 4.41
C THR A 39 -0.90 18.30 5.93
N THR A 40 -0.37 17.33 6.64
CA THR A 40 -0.20 17.38 8.10
C THR A 40 1.13 16.76 8.52
N THR A 41 1.44 16.77 9.82
CA THR A 41 2.65 16.16 10.38
C THR A 41 2.31 15.17 11.49
N ILE A 42 2.87 13.97 11.39
CA ILE A 42 2.86 12.98 12.47
C ILE A 42 4.27 12.85 13.02
N SER A 43 4.41 13.02 14.34
CA SER A 43 5.66 12.74 15.06
C SER A 43 5.64 11.29 15.54
N VAL A 44 6.74 10.55 15.34
CA VAL A 44 6.91 9.19 15.84
C VAL A 44 8.12 9.13 16.76
N ASP A 45 7.92 8.71 18.00
CA ASP A 45 8.95 8.63 19.01
C ASP A 45 9.12 7.19 19.52
N LYS A 46 10.31 6.61 19.35
CA LYS A 46 10.62 5.26 19.84
C LYS A 46 10.99 5.32 21.30
N GLN A 47 10.19 4.67 22.14
CA GLN A 47 10.34 4.64 23.57
C GLN A 47 11.45 3.65 24.01
N GLY A 48 11.97 3.84 25.22
CA GLY A 48 13.04 3.00 25.78
C GLY A 48 12.63 1.53 25.99
N ASP A 49 11.34 1.23 26.07
CA ASP A 49 10.79 -0.13 26.17
C ASP A 49 10.56 -0.81 24.81
N GLY A 50 10.87 -0.13 23.70
CA GLY A 50 10.69 -0.62 22.35
C GLY A 50 9.32 -0.30 21.73
N SER A 51 8.40 0.30 22.48
CA SER A 51 7.14 0.83 21.93
C SER A 51 7.37 2.13 21.16
N TYR A 52 6.35 2.58 20.44
CA TYR A 52 6.37 3.80 19.63
C TYR A 52 5.21 4.69 20.03
N LYS A 53 5.45 5.99 20.16
CA LYS A 53 4.40 7.00 20.37
C LYS A 53 4.22 7.81 19.10
N LEU A 54 3.06 7.67 18.46
CA LEU A 54 2.65 8.50 17.33
C LEU A 54 1.85 9.68 17.88
N LYS A 55 2.16 10.89 17.42
CA LYS A 55 1.46 12.12 17.79
C LYS A 55 1.03 12.88 16.55
N LEU A 56 -0.27 13.16 16.46
CA LEU A 56 -0.86 14.12 15.55
C LEU A 56 -1.35 15.30 16.39
N ALA A 57 -0.61 16.40 16.37
CA ALA A 57 -0.91 17.59 17.15
C ALA A 57 -1.99 18.44 16.47
N ASP A 58 -2.88 19.03 17.28
CA ASP A 58 -3.80 20.11 16.86
C ASP A 58 -4.62 19.79 15.60
N PHE A 59 -5.06 18.53 15.49
CA PHE A 59 -5.78 18.05 14.33
C PHE A 59 -7.08 18.82 14.15
N THR A 60 -7.29 19.31 12.94
CA THR A 60 -8.54 19.95 12.50
C THR A 60 -9.00 19.22 11.27
N LEU A 61 -10.25 18.72 11.31
CA LEU A 61 -10.88 18.16 10.14
C LEU A 61 -11.34 19.32 9.24
N THR A 62 -10.76 19.42 8.06
CA THR A 62 -11.02 20.50 7.10
C THR A 62 -11.74 19.95 5.88
N GLY A 63 -12.97 20.40 5.61
CA GLY A 63 -13.75 19.93 4.46
C GLY A 63 -15.13 20.56 4.38
N GLY A 64 -15.69 20.66 3.17
CA GLY A 64 -17.05 21.19 2.95
C GLY A 64 -17.27 22.65 3.43
N GLY A 65 -16.21 23.46 3.47
CA GLY A 65 -16.28 24.85 3.96
C GLY A 65 -16.31 25.02 5.47
N SER A 66 -16.19 23.93 6.24
CA SER A 66 -16.14 23.95 7.70
C SER A 66 -14.80 23.40 8.23
N ASN A 67 -14.34 23.96 9.34
CA ASN A 67 -13.18 23.48 10.08
C ASN A 67 -13.65 22.98 11.44
N ILE A 68 -13.47 21.69 11.69
CA ILE A 68 -13.86 21.06 12.96
C ILE A 68 -12.57 20.80 13.77
N PRO A 69 -12.28 21.59 14.81
CA PRO A 69 -11.10 21.40 15.65
C PRO A 69 -11.28 20.13 16.50
N VAL A 70 -10.49 19.09 16.21
CA VAL A 70 -10.58 17.79 16.87
C VAL A 70 -9.72 17.75 18.13
N GLY A 71 -8.41 18.01 18.02
CA GLY A 71 -7.49 18.05 19.15
C GLY A 71 -6.18 17.30 18.89
N THR A 72 -5.45 16.98 19.96
CA THR A 72 -4.20 16.22 19.87
C THR A 72 -4.47 14.73 20.05
N ILE A 73 -4.01 13.93 19.09
CA ILE A 73 -4.15 12.48 19.08
C ILE A 73 -2.79 11.84 19.39
N ASN A 74 -2.74 11.03 20.44
CA ASN A 74 -1.58 10.23 20.82
C ASN A 74 -1.93 8.74 20.70
N ILE A 75 -1.12 7.96 19.99
CA ILE A 75 -1.30 6.51 19.84
C ILE A 75 0.00 5.81 20.24
N THR A 76 -0.08 4.91 21.22
CA THR A 76 1.03 4.02 21.57
C THR A 76 0.94 2.76 20.71
N ALA A 77 2.02 2.39 20.03
CA ALA A 77 2.07 1.26 19.11
C ALA A 77 3.23 0.31 19.42
N SER A 78 3.02 -0.96 19.15
CA SER A 78 4.11 -1.94 19.09
C SER A 78 4.76 -1.87 17.72
N GLY A 79 6.07 -2.09 17.65
CA GLY A 79 6.83 -2.09 16.40
C GLY A 79 7.53 -3.42 16.15
N VAL A 80 7.43 -3.90 14.90
CA VAL A 80 8.08 -5.13 14.46
C VAL A 80 8.96 -4.84 13.26
N ASP A 81 10.24 -5.18 13.36
CA ASP A 81 11.17 -5.04 12.25
C ASP A 81 10.84 -6.05 11.15
N LYS A 82 10.58 -5.55 9.94
CA LYS A 82 10.37 -6.35 8.71
C LYS A 82 11.57 -6.27 7.76
N GLY A 83 12.71 -5.79 8.26
CA GLY A 83 13.97 -5.58 7.53
C GLY A 83 13.96 -4.29 6.69
N LYS A 84 12.91 -4.06 5.90
CA LYS A 84 12.79 -2.87 5.02
C LYS A 84 12.06 -1.70 5.67
N TYR A 85 11.21 -1.99 6.63
CA TYR A 85 10.42 -1.05 7.39
C TYR A 85 10.09 -1.65 8.75
N THR A 86 9.74 -0.80 9.71
CA THR A 86 9.11 -1.23 10.96
C THR A 86 7.60 -1.21 10.76
N LEU A 87 6.94 -2.35 10.96
CA LEU A 87 5.48 -2.42 11.04
C LEU A 87 5.05 -1.97 12.42
N LEU A 88 4.37 -0.82 12.49
CA LEU A 88 3.74 -0.34 13.71
C LEU A 88 2.28 -0.81 13.73
N HIS A 89 1.82 -1.30 14.88
CA HIS A 89 0.44 -1.71 15.05
C HIS A 89 -0.08 -1.37 16.45
N ALA A 90 -1.35 -1.00 16.54
CA ALA A 90 -2.03 -0.76 17.80
C ALA A 90 -3.53 -1.07 17.69
N LYS A 91 -4.13 -1.53 18.79
CA LYS A 91 -5.57 -1.58 18.97
C LYS A 91 -5.87 -1.19 20.41
N GLN A 92 -6.44 -0.01 20.62
CA GLN A 92 -6.67 0.56 21.95
C GLN A 92 -7.77 1.62 21.92
N ASP A 93 -8.28 1.96 23.09
CA ASP A 93 -9.07 3.17 23.25
C ASP A 93 -8.14 4.32 23.65
N ILE A 94 -8.29 5.46 22.99
CA ILE A 94 -7.54 6.69 23.32
C ILE A 94 -8.47 7.79 23.82
N GLN A 95 -7.93 8.70 24.63
CA GLN A 95 -8.56 9.99 24.88
C GLN A 95 -7.93 11.00 23.93
N ILE A 96 -8.76 11.79 23.23
CA ILE A 96 -8.25 12.90 22.42
C ILE A 96 -8.03 14.10 23.34
N GLU A 97 -6.84 14.66 23.34
CA GLU A 97 -6.44 15.77 24.20
C GLU A 97 -6.84 17.12 23.56
N ASN A 98 -6.91 18.17 24.38
CA ASN A 98 -7.00 19.53 23.85
C ASN A 98 -5.80 19.80 22.94
N GLY A 99 -6.03 20.55 21.86
CA GLY A 99 -4.92 21.10 21.09
C GLY A 99 -4.30 22.31 21.79
N SER A 100 -3.18 22.77 21.25
CA SER A 100 -2.34 23.82 21.80
C SER A 100 -2.82 25.24 21.49
N THR A 101 -3.70 25.41 20.49
CA THR A 101 -4.18 26.73 20.03
C THR A 101 -5.70 26.86 20.01
N GLY A 102 -6.25 27.88 20.66
CA GLY A 102 -7.68 28.24 20.57
C GLY A 102 -8.64 27.47 21.48
N GLU A 103 -9.91 27.87 21.47
CA GLU A 103 -11.02 27.27 22.23
C GLU A 103 -11.98 26.54 21.28
N GLY A 104 -12.54 25.40 21.71
CA GLY A 104 -13.57 24.67 20.93
C GLY A 104 -13.22 23.24 20.49
N TRP A 105 -12.17 22.61 21.04
CA TRP A 105 -11.80 21.24 20.73
C TRP A 105 -12.91 20.24 21.08
N ILE A 106 -13.39 19.48 20.08
CA ILE A 106 -14.44 18.48 20.31
C ILE A 106 -13.89 17.19 20.91
N GLY A 107 -12.63 16.84 20.63
CA GLY A 107 -12.01 15.56 20.98
C GLY A 107 -12.10 15.18 22.46
N PRO A 108 -11.72 16.05 23.41
CA PRO A 108 -11.79 15.75 24.84
C PRO A 108 -13.18 15.38 25.35
N SER A 109 -14.24 15.86 24.67
CA SER A 109 -15.63 15.56 25.03
C SER A 109 -16.16 14.24 24.44
N LEU A 110 -15.44 13.62 23.50
CA LEU A 110 -15.85 12.36 22.88
C LEU A 110 -15.67 11.15 23.82
N GLY A 111 -14.85 11.28 24.86
CA GLY A 111 -14.48 10.18 25.73
C GLY A 111 -13.53 9.21 25.05
N ALA A 112 -13.66 7.92 25.38
CA ALA A 112 -12.80 6.86 24.85
C ALA A 112 -13.11 6.57 23.37
N VAL A 113 -12.14 6.86 22.48
CA VAL A 113 -12.24 6.62 21.05
C VAL A 113 -11.45 5.35 20.68
N PRO A 114 -12.09 4.30 20.14
CA PRO A 114 -11.41 3.08 19.73
C PRO A 114 -10.62 3.33 18.44
N VAL A 115 -9.31 3.07 18.48
CA VAL A 115 -8.42 3.18 17.32
C VAL A 115 -7.77 1.84 17.00
N SER A 116 -7.69 1.53 15.70
CA SER A 116 -6.83 0.50 15.16
C SER A 116 -5.83 1.14 14.21
N LEU A 117 -4.54 1.00 14.49
CA LEU A 117 -3.45 1.53 13.69
C LEU A 117 -2.70 0.40 13.00
N LEU A 118 -2.44 0.58 11.71
CA LEU A 118 -1.34 -0.07 11.00
C LEU A 118 -0.48 1.01 10.35
N ALA A 119 0.84 0.92 10.49
CA ALA A 119 1.75 1.80 9.77
C ALA A 119 3.03 1.11 9.35
N LYS A 120 3.57 1.55 8.22
CA LYS A 120 4.92 1.21 7.74
C LYS A 120 5.81 2.42 7.96
N GLN A 121 6.79 2.28 8.85
CA GLN A 121 7.76 3.32 9.15
C GLN A 121 9.12 2.95 8.56
N THR A 122 9.73 3.89 7.85
CA THR A 122 11.14 3.89 7.47
C THR A 122 11.82 5.12 8.10
N ALA A 123 13.13 5.28 7.89
CA ALA A 123 13.82 6.50 8.32
C ALA A 123 13.17 7.77 7.73
N ASP A 124 12.81 7.72 6.45
CA ASP A 124 12.40 8.92 5.69
C ASP A 124 10.90 9.03 5.46
N LYS A 125 10.14 7.95 5.64
CA LYS A 125 8.69 7.91 5.35
C LYS A 125 7.89 7.18 6.41
N LEU A 126 6.67 7.68 6.63
CA LEU A 126 5.61 7.01 7.37
C LEU A 126 4.39 6.88 6.45
N TYR A 127 3.91 5.66 6.28
CA TYR A 127 2.60 5.39 5.69
C TYR A 127 1.72 4.76 6.77
N ALA A 128 0.59 5.36 7.11
CA ALA A 128 -0.25 4.93 8.22
C ALA A 128 -1.73 4.91 7.83
N VAL A 129 -2.45 3.89 8.29
CA VAL A 129 -3.90 3.78 8.22
C VAL A 129 -4.43 3.62 9.63
N ILE A 130 -5.33 4.51 10.02
CA ILE A 130 -6.04 4.48 11.31
C ILE A 130 -7.51 4.24 11.01
N SER A 131 -8.07 3.16 11.56
CA SER A 131 -9.48 2.84 11.49
C SER A 131 -10.15 3.11 12.83
N ILE A 132 -11.28 3.81 12.80
CA ILE A 132 -12.06 4.20 13.97
C ILE A 132 -13.52 3.86 13.67
N ASN A 133 -14.08 2.92 14.42
CA ASN A 133 -15.52 2.69 14.43
C ASN A 133 -16.09 3.28 15.71
N PHE A 134 -16.72 4.45 15.61
CA PHE A 134 -17.13 5.21 16.78
C PHE A 134 -18.48 5.89 16.54
N GLN A 135 -19.42 5.70 17.46
CA GLN A 135 -20.77 6.27 17.38
C GLN A 135 -21.48 6.02 16.02
N SER A 136 -21.35 4.80 15.48
CA SER A 136 -21.89 4.41 14.16
C SER A 136 -21.22 5.06 12.94
N LEU A 137 -20.15 5.82 13.13
CA LEU A 137 -19.30 6.31 12.04
C LEU A 137 -18.17 5.32 11.80
N ASP A 138 -17.93 5.01 10.52
CA ASP A 138 -16.73 4.34 10.06
C ASP A 138 -15.75 5.38 9.52
N ILE A 139 -14.69 5.65 10.26
CA ILE A 139 -13.70 6.66 9.94
C ILE A 139 -12.39 5.96 9.58
N GLN A 140 -11.87 6.26 8.40
CA GLN A 140 -10.56 5.81 7.94
C GLN A 140 -9.67 7.02 7.69
N VAL A 141 -8.54 7.07 8.39
CA VAL A 141 -7.50 8.10 8.19
C VAL A 141 -6.31 7.44 7.52
N GLN A 142 -5.97 7.91 6.32
CA GLN A 142 -4.76 7.51 5.61
C GLN A 142 -3.76 8.66 5.65
N PHE A 143 -2.52 8.38 6.04
CA PHE A 143 -1.40 9.32 6.02
C PHE A 143 -0.27 8.77 5.15
N GLY A 144 0.25 9.60 4.26
CA GLY A 144 1.36 9.25 3.38
C GLY A 144 0.93 8.71 2.00
N GLY A 145 1.84 8.84 1.03
CA GLY A 145 1.65 8.35 -0.34
C GLY A 145 2.46 7.09 -0.70
N GLY A 146 2.51 6.77 -2.00
CA GLY A 146 3.37 5.71 -2.55
C GLY A 146 2.69 4.38 -2.85
N TYR A 147 1.36 4.33 -2.81
CA TYR A 147 0.55 3.16 -3.21
C TYR A 147 -0.39 3.45 -4.39
N GLN A 148 -0.54 4.71 -4.78
CA GLN A 148 -1.37 5.12 -5.92
C GLN A 148 -0.59 6.12 -6.76
N VAL A 149 -0.98 6.26 -8.03
CA VAL A 149 -0.48 7.35 -8.89
C VAL A 149 -1.26 8.63 -8.54
N PRO A 150 -0.59 9.74 -8.21
CA PRO A 150 -1.27 11.01 -7.93
C PRO A 150 -2.11 11.51 -9.12
N ASN A 151 -3.23 12.20 -8.84
CA ASN A 151 -4.10 12.81 -9.85
C ASN A 151 -4.48 11.83 -10.99
N SER A 152 -4.83 10.60 -10.63
CA SER A 152 -5.24 9.55 -11.57
C SER A 152 -6.74 9.55 -11.86
N ASP A 153 -7.48 10.38 -11.13
CA ASP A 153 -8.85 10.83 -11.40
C ASP A 153 -8.87 12.00 -12.42
N PHE A 154 -7.71 12.61 -12.72
CA PHE A 154 -7.55 13.68 -13.70
C PHE A 154 -8.45 14.90 -13.46
N GLU A 155 -8.57 15.33 -12.20
CA GLU A 155 -9.32 16.53 -11.83
C GLU A 155 -8.45 17.80 -11.79
N LEU A 156 -7.12 17.65 -11.78
CA LEU A 156 -6.17 18.76 -11.69
C LEU A 156 -5.30 18.87 -12.94
N PHE A 157 -5.20 20.08 -13.48
CA PHE A 157 -4.41 20.38 -14.67
C PHE A 157 -3.54 21.61 -14.47
N THR A 158 -2.31 21.52 -14.97
CA THR A 158 -1.31 22.57 -14.93
C THR A 158 -1.67 23.66 -15.92
N ALA A 159 -2.05 24.84 -15.41
CA ALA A 159 -2.56 25.93 -16.23
C ALA A 159 -1.55 26.44 -17.30
N SER A 160 -0.25 26.30 -17.07
CA SER A 160 0.79 26.84 -17.96
C SER A 160 0.99 26.02 -19.24
N ASN A 161 0.76 24.71 -19.22
CA ASN A 161 1.00 23.82 -20.34
C ASN A 161 -0.17 22.86 -20.67
N GLY A 162 -1.20 22.81 -19.83
CA GLY A 162 -2.40 22.00 -20.01
C GLY A 162 -2.24 20.52 -19.68
N GLU A 163 -1.09 20.11 -19.13
CA GLU A 163 -0.87 18.72 -18.70
C GLU A 163 -1.61 18.44 -17.38
N PRO A 164 -2.17 17.24 -17.15
CA PRO A 164 -2.66 16.87 -15.84
C PRO A 164 -1.51 16.90 -14.84
N ASP A 165 -1.75 17.41 -13.63
CA ASP A 165 -0.72 17.46 -12.59
C ASP A 165 -0.13 16.06 -12.37
N ARG A 166 1.21 15.94 -12.29
CA ARG A 166 1.96 14.66 -12.13
C ARG A 166 1.97 13.74 -13.35
N TRP A 167 1.38 14.16 -14.47
CA TRP A 167 1.42 13.46 -15.74
C TRP A 167 2.02 14.35 -16.83
N HIS A 168 2.65 13.72 -17.81
CA HIS A 168 3.50 14.39 -18.78
C HIS A 168 3.23 13.88 -20.19
N SER A 169 3.43 14.77 -21.15
CA SER A 169 3.14 14.58 -22.57
C SER A 169 4.27 15.19 -23.42
N PHE A 170 4.00 15.43 -24.71
CA PHE A 170 4.95 16.11 -25.57
C PHE A 170 5.22 17.57 -25.16
N LYS A 171 4.35 18.19 -24.35
CA LYS A 171 4.53 19.58 -23.87
C LYS A 171 5.75 19.73 -22.97
N SER A 172 6.07 18.72 -22.16
CA SER A 172 7.22 18.70 -21.25
C SER A 172 8.32 17.72 -21.69
N ALA A 173 8.30 17.29 -22.96
CA ALA A 173 9.26 16.37 -23.53
C ALA A 173 10.72 16.88 -23.44
N SER A 174 11.64 15.93 -23.54
CA SER A 174 13.08 16.12 -23.68
C SER A 174 13.57 15.60 -25.03
N GLY A 175 14.86 15.77 -25.33
CA GLY A 175 15.46 15.28 -26.58
C GLY A 175 15.55 16.34 -27.69
N GLY A 176 16.28 16.00 -28.75
CA GLY A 176 16.62 16.95 -29.82
C GLY A 176 15.43 17.47 -30.63
N TYR A 177 14.30 16.79 -30.59
CA TYR A 177 13.07 17.17 -31.30
C TYR A 177 11.95 17.65 -30.36
N ALA A 178 12.23 17.86 -29.07
CA ALA A 178 11.23 18.26 -28.07
C ALA A 178 10.47 19.54 -28.45
N SER A 179 11.18 20.58 -28.92
CA SER A 179 10.56 21.84 -29.33
C SER A 179 9.58 21.63 -30.49
N MET A 180 9.91 20.76 -31.44
CA MET A 180 9.10 20.49 -32.62
C MET A 180 7.80 19.74 -32.30
N VAL A 181 7.84 18.81 -31.34
CA VAL A 181 6.67 18.02 -30.94
C VAL A 181 5.83 18.72 -29.86
N GLY A 182 6.45 19.55 -29.02
CA GLY A 182 5.79 20.30 -27.96
C GLY A 182 4.91 21.46 -28.44
N GLU A 183 5.02 21.87 -29.71
CA GLU A 183 4.11 22.88 -30.30
C GLU A 183 2.65 22.39 -30.28
N ASN A 184 2.43 21.11 -30.57
CA ASN A 184 1.10 20.54 -30.71
C ASN A 184 0.52 20.20 -29.34
N ASN A 185 -0.78 20.40 -29.16
CA ASN A 185 -1.45 20.00 -27.92
C ASN A 185 -2.06 18.61 -28.09
N HIS A 186 -1.37 17.59 -27.57
CA HIS A 186 -1.83 16.21 -27.60
C HIS A 186 -2.76 15.86 -26.44
N ILE A 187 -2.83 16.71 -25.42
CA ILE A 187 -3.59 16.49 -24.19
C ILE A 187 -4.52 17.67 -23.94
N SER A 188 -5.73 17.38 -23.47
CA SER A 188 -6.66 18.40 -23.00
C SER A 188 -7.55 17.86 -21.89
N VAL A 189 -8.04 18.77 -21.04
CA VAL A 189 -9.14 18.48 -20.12
C VAL A 189 -10.42 18.14 -20.92
N SER A 190 -11.15 17.14 -20.44
CA SER A 190 -12.44 16.72 -20.98
C SER A 190 -13.49 16.74 -19.88
N ASN A 191 -14.71 17.15 -20.21
CA ASN A 191 -15.87 17.08 -19.29
C ASN A 191 -16.65 15.77 -19.44
N LEU A 192 -16.12 14.81 -20.20
CA LEU A 192 -16.68 13.47 -20.25
C LEU A 192 -16.22 12.72 -19.01
N THR A 193 -17.16 12.14 -18.27
CA THR A 193 -16.86 11.31 -17.12
C THR A 193 -17.34 9.88 -17.36
N ARG A 194 -16.68 8.91 -16.73
CA ARG A 194 -17.10 7.51 -16.81
C ARG A 194 -18.40 7.28 -16.02
N PRO A 195 -19.16 6.20 -16.30
CA PRO A 195 -20.36 5.86 -15.52
C PRO A 195 -20.08 5.72 -14.02
N GLY A 196 -20.77 6.51 -13.20
CA GLY A 196 -20.63 6.47 -11.74
C GLY A 196 -19.40 7.19 -11.19
N SER A 197 -18.74 8.04 -11.99
CA SER A 197 -17.70 8.94 -11.48
C SER A 197 -18.31 10.00 -10.56
N THR A 198 -17.60 10.33 -9.48
CA THR A 198 -17.86 11.50 -8.63
C THR A 198 -17.08 12.73 -9.09
N GLY A 199 -16.13 12.55 -10.00
CA GLY A 199 -15.34 13.59 -10.63
C GLY A 199 -16.13 14.37 -11.69
N THR A 200 -15.52 15.42 -12.19
CA THR A 200 -16.07 16.31 -13.21
C THR A 200 -15.26 16.34 -14.49
N HIS A 201 -14.05 15.79 -14.46
CA HIS A 201 -13.13 15.81 -15.58
C HIS A 201 -12.57 14.42 -15.89
N SER A 202 -12.01 14.31 -17.08
CA SER A 202 -11.10 13.25 -17.50
C SER A 202 -10.02 13.85 -18.38
N VAL A 203 -9.00 13.07 -18.72
CA VAL A 203 -8.00 13.50 -19.70
C VAL A 203 -8.34 12.99 -21.10
N GLU A 204 -8.32 13.88 -22.10
CA GLU A 204 -8.34 13.53 -23.53
C GLU A 204 -6.90 13.45 -24.06
N ILE A 205 -6.57 12.34 -24.71
CA ILE A 205 -5.29 12.09 -25.38
C ILE A 205 -5.56 11.96 -26.88
N LYS A 206 -4.81 12.70 -27.70
CA LYS A 206 -5.08 12.85 -29.13
C LYS A 206 -3.86 12.55 -30.01
N ALA A 207 -4.05 11.74 -31.05
CA ALA A 207 -3.07 11.59 -32.12
C ALA A 207 -3.13 12.76 -33.10
N ILE A 208 -1.95 13.27 -33.49
CA ILE A 208 -1.83 14.43 -34.38
C ILE A 208 -0.90 14.09 -35.53
N GLU A 209 -1.41 14.26 -36.74
CA GLU A 209 -0.62 14.23 -37.96
C GLU A 209 -0.11 15.64 -38.28
N LYS A 210 1.19 15.76 -38.59
CA LYS A 210 1.80 17.03 -39.01
C LYS A 210 2.70 16.82 -40.22
N THR A 211 2.59 17.74 -41.17
CA THR A 211 3.46 17.79 -42.34
C THR A 211 4.58 18.79 -42.10
N TYR A 212 5.80 18.30 -42.10
CA TYR A 212 7.03 19.09 -41.99
C TYR A 212 7.66 19.28 -43.37
N PHE A 213 8.28 20.46 -43.56
CA PHE A 213 9.01 20.84 -44.78
C PHE A 213 8.22 20.60 -46.08
N PHE A 214 6.90 20.74 -46.04
CA PHE A 214 5.96 20.58 -47.16
C PHE A 214 5.92 19.19 -47.83
N VAL A 215 6.69 18.20 -47.36
CA VAL A 215 6.78 16.87 -48.00
C VAL A 215 6.80 15.67 -47.03
N VAL A 216 7.06 15.87 -45.73
CA VAL A 216 7.16 14.76 -44.77
C VAL A 216 6.00 14.81 -43.79
N THR A 217 5.05 13.90 -43.92
CA THR A 217 3.93 13.74 -42.98
C THR A 217 4.28 12.72 -41.91
N VAL A 218 4.16 13.12 -40.64
CA VAL A 218 4.41 12.27 -39.46
C VAL A 218 3.13 12.21 -38.62
N LEU A 219 2.71 10.99 -38.28
CA LEU A 219 1.66 10.75 -37.30
C LEU A 219 2.32 10.57 -35.92
N ALA A 220 2.10 11.51 -35.02
CA ALA A 220 2.49 11.39 -33.62
C ALA A 220 1.32 10.85 -32.81
N ASN A 221 1.47 9.65 -32.24
CA ASN A 221 0.48 9.09 -31.32
C ASN A 221 0.44 9.96 -30.06
N GLY A 222 -0.75 10.42 -29.68
CA GLY A 222 -0.95 11.04 -28.37
C GLY A 222 -0.50 10.09 -27.28
N THR A 223 0.36 10.56 -26.38
CA THR A 223 0.99 9.77 -25.33
C THR A 223 1.00 10.58 -24.04
N LEU A 224 0.55 9.95 -22.96
CA LEU A 224 0.54 10.47 -21.59
C LEU A 224 1.33 9.52 -20.69
N THR A 225 2.14 10.04 -19.77
CA THR A 225 2.97 9.21 -18.92
C THR A 225 3.24 9.83 -17.56
N THR A 226 3.53 9.02 -16.53
CA THR A 226 4.05 9.50 -15.23
C THR A 226 5.57 9.74 -15.22
N GLY A 227 6.24 9.38 -16.33
CA GLY A 227 7.66 9.65 -16.56
C GLY A 227 7.86 10.85 -17.47
N ARG A 228 9.00 10.95 -18.15
CA ARG A 228 9.23 11.98 -19.18
C ARG A 228 9.21 11.37 -20.57
N ILE A 229 8.61 12.08 -21.54
CA ILE A 229 8.80 11.74 -22.95
C ILE A 229 10.17 12.25 -23.43
N ASN A 230 10.91 11.42 -24.15
CA ASN A 230 12.09 11.77 -24.92
C ASN A 230 11.76 11.69 -26.40
N ALA A 231 11.82 12.82 -27.11
CA ALA A 231 11.71 12.93 -28.56
C ALA A 231 13.12 12.97 -29.18
N GLY A 232 13.77 11.82 -29.24
CA GLY A 232 15.18 11.68 -29.61
C GLY A 232 15.46 11.27 -31.05
N GLY A 233 14.44 10.86 -31.83
CA GLY A 233 14.60 10.37 -33.20
C GLY A 233 13.56 10.91 -34.17
N THR A 234 13.88 10.93 -35.46
CA THR A 234 12.98 11.42 -36.54
C THR A 234 11.95 10.39 -37.00
N SER A 235 12.18 9.11 -36.71
CA SER A 235 11.23 8.03 -37.00
C SER A 235 10.44 7.67 -35.75
N ALA A 236 9.12 7.53 -35.88
CA ALA A 236 8.27 7.09 -34.77
C ALA A 236 8.71 5.75 -34.16
N LYS A 237 9.33 4.86 -34.96
CA LYS A 237 9.80 3.54 -34.51
C LYS A 237 11.19 3.57 -33.87
N ASP A 238 11.88 4.70 -33.87
CA ASP A 238 13.19 4.85 -33.21
C ASP A 238 13.04 4.69 -31.69
N LYS A 239 13.85 3.83 -31.08
CA LYS A 239 13.84 3.58 -29.61
C LYS A 239 14.30 4.79 -28.79
N LYS A 240 14.94 5.77 -29.43
CA LYS A 240 15.19 7.09 -28.81
C LYS A 240 13.90 7.89 -28.59
N ASN A 241 12.80 7.54 -29.26
CA ASN A 241 11.47 8.03 -28.94
C ASN A 241 10.85 7.12 -27.88
N ASN A 242 10.82 7.60 -26.64
CA ASN A 242 10.37 6.80 -25.50
C ASN A 242 9.75 7.65 -24.38
N SER A 243 8.99 7.00 -23.50
CA SER A 243 8.67 7.49 -22.17
C SER A 243 9.62 6.82 -21.19
N PHE A 244 10.24 7.56 -20.28
CA PHE A 244 11.20 7.00 -19.33
C PHE A 244 10.97 7.53 -17.91
N LEU A 245 11.36 6.74 -16.92
CA LEU A 245 11.56 7.20 -15.55
C LEU A 245 13.02 7.08 -15.15
N ASP A 246 13.47 7.94 -14.25
CA ASP A 246 14.79 7.89 -13.63
C ASP A 246 14.79 8.76 -12.35
N MET A 247 14.79 8.11 -11.18
CA MET A 247 14.73 8.83 -9.90
C MET A 247 16.02 9.59 -9.57
N SER A 248 17.12 9.37 -10.30
CA SER A 248 18.36 10.13 -10.11
C SER A 248 18.30 11.54 -10.73
N LYS A 249 17.32 11.79 -11.61
CA LYS A 249 17.16 13.10 -12.26
C LYS A 249 16.46 14.10 -11.35
N ALA A 250 17.02 15.30 -11.29
CA ALA A 250 16.48 16.41 -10.52
C ALA A 250 15.51 17.31 -11.31
N ASP A 251 15.38 17.10 -12.62
CA ASP A 251 14.48 17.87 -13.49
C ASP A 251 13.05 17.85 -12.95
N LYS A 252 12.40 19.01 -12.99
CA LYS A 252 11.02 19.22 -12.55
C LYS A 252 10.12 19.69 -13.68
N ASP A 253 8.85 19.35 -13.61
CA ASP A 253 7.81 19.90 -14.47
C ASP A 253 7.42 21.33 -14.05
N ALA A 254 6.39 21.87 -14.70
CA ALA A 254 5.93 23.24 -14.46
C ALA A 254 5.32 23.46 -13.06
N ASN A 255 4.95 22.40 -12.35
CA ASN A 255 4.45 22.45 -10.97
C ASN A 255 5.55 22.18 -9.92
N GLY A 256 6.79 21.96 -10.35
CA GLY A 256 7.89 21.60 -9.47
C GLY A 256 7.94 20.11 -9.11
N ASP A 257 7.15 19.28 -9.79
CA ASP A 257 7.08 17.85 -9.55
C ASP A 257 8.10 17.08 -10.39
N PRO A 258 8.65 15.96 -9.91
CA PRO A 258 9.58 15.15 -10.69
C PRO A 258 8.88 14.41 -11.84
N PHE A 259 9.63 14.11 -12.89
CA PHE A 259 9.21 13.22 -13.99
C PHE A 259 9.29 11.73 -13.63
N TYR A 260 8.78 11.37 -12.46
CA TYR A 260 8.61 9.99 -12.01
C TYR A 260 7.56 9.95 -10.89
N THR A 261 6.88 8.81 -10.76
CA THR A 261 5.97 8.55 -9.63
C THR A 261 6.61 7.57 -8.65
N PRO A 262 6.90 7.98 -7.39
CA PRO A 262 7.32 7.06 -6.35
C PRO A 262 6.23 6.03 -6.06
N LEU A 263 6.60 4.76 -6.01
CA LEU A 263 5.71 3.65 -5.65
C LEU A 263 6.48 2.63 -4.83
N VAL A 264 5.98 2.31 -3.64
CA VAL A 264 6.55 1.29 -2.75
C VAL A 264 5.65 0.06 -2.63
N GLY A 265 4.46 0.12 -3.22
CA GLY A 265 3.47 -0.95 -3.22
C GLY A 265 3.78 -2.09 -4.19
N ARG A 266 3.18 -3.24 -3.89
CA ARG A 266 3.12 -4.47 -4.67
C ARG A 266 1.66 -4.76 -5.05
N PRO A 267 1.11 -4.04 -6.05
CA PRO A 267 -0.27 -4.21 -6.47
C PRO A 267 -0.47 -5.51 -7.25
N ASP A 268 -1.71 -5.96 -7.29
CA ASP A 268 -2.14 -7.15 -8.01
C ASP A 268 -2.77 -6.79 -9.35
N LYS A 269 -3.42 -5.62 -9.46
CA LYS A 269 -4.06 -5.14 -10.71
C LYS A 269 -3.89 -3.65 -10.93
N LEU A 270 -3.88 -3.25 -12.19
CA LEU A 270 -4.10 -1.89 -12.67
C LEU A 270 -5.56 -1.80 -13.14
N ASP A 271 -6.35 -0.98 -12.46
CA ASP A 271 -7.73 -0.65 -12.85
C ASP A 271 -7.76 0.76 -13.45
N LEU A 272 -8.51 0.95 -14.55
CA LEU A 272 -8.71 2.25 -15.18
C LEU A 272 -9.95 2.27 -16.07
N TRP A 273 -10.53 3.45 -16.27
CA TRP A 273 -11.57 3.68 -17.26
C TRP A 273 -10.99 4.32 -18.51
N VAL A 274 -11.38 3.79 -19.67
CA VAL A 274 -10.97 4.33 -20.97
C VAL A 274 -12.13 4.42 -21.94
N LYS A 275 -12.08 5.41 -22.83
CA LYS A 275 -12.99 5.54 -23.97
C LYS A 275 -12.16 5.86 -25.20
N PHE A 276 -12.08 4.91 -26.13
CA PHE A 276 -11.22 5.01 -27.31
C PHE A 276 -12.03 5.11 -28.60
N LYS A 277 -11.57 5.97 -29.52
CA LYS A 277 -12.13 6.14 -30.85
C LYS A 277 -11.04 6.46 -31.85
N GLN A 278 -10.93 5.67 -32.92
CA GLN A 278 -10.08 6.04 -34.06
C GLN A 278 -10.69 7.21 -34.85
N GLY A 279 -9.84 8.15 -35.29
CA GLY A 279 -10.26 9.26 -36.16
C GLY A 279 -10.74 8.74 -37.52
N LYS A 280 -10.03 7.75 -38.06
CA LYS A 280 -10.39 6.94 -39.21
C LYS A 280 -10.15 5.46 -38.85
N PRO A 281 -11.14 4.57 -39.02
CA PRO A 281 -10.96 3.15 -38.76
C PRO A 281 -9.72 2.59 -39.49
N ASN A 282 -8.85 1.91 -38.74
CA ASN A 282 -7.65 1.28 -39.25
C ASN A 282 -7.54 -0.14 -38.67
N SER A 283 -7.96 -1.14 -39.45
CA SER A 283 -7.98 -2.55 -39.02
C SER A 283 -6.58 -3.16 -38.83
N GLY A 284 -5.53 -2.58 -39.42
CA GLY A 284 -4.15 -3.03 -39.22
C GLY A 284 -3.57 -2.57 -37.89
N HIS A 285 -4.05 -1.43 -37.37
CA HIS A 285 -3.59 -0.84 -36.10
C HIS A 285 -4.78 -0.33 -35.27
N PRO A 286 -5.69 -1.22 -34.82
CA PRO A 286 -6.98 -0.82 -34.26
C PRO A 286 -6.94 -0.49 -32.76
N TYR A 287 -5.79 -0.65 -32.11
CA TYR A 287 -5.72 -0.66 -30.64
C TYR A 287 -4.87 0.47 -30.06
N ALA A 288 -5.40 1.11 -29.04
CA ALA A 288 -4.67 1.92 -28.07
C ALA A 288 -4.03 1.04 -26.98
N THR A 289 -3.23 1.65 -26.09
CA THR A 289 -2.50 0.93 -25.04
C THR A 289 -2.52 1.63 -23.70
N ALA A 290 -2.46 0.84 -22.63
CA ALA A 290 -2.09 1.29 -21.30
C ALA A 290 -1.04 0.32 -20.72
N LYS A 291 0.01 0.88 -20.13
CA LYS A 291 1.14 0.11 -19.59
C LYS A 291 1.53 0.71 -18.25
N ALA A 292 1.70 -0.12 -17.23
CA ALA A 292 2.31 0.25 -15.96
C ALA A 292 3.46 -0.71 -15.66
N VAL A 293 4.65 -0.18 -15.39
CA VAL A 293 5.84 -0.97 -15.07
C VAL A 293 6.47 -0.46 -13.78
N ILE A 294 6.57 -1.35 -12.79
CA ILE A 294 7.12 -1.05 -11.47
C ILE A 294 8.59 -1.45 -11.45
N THR A 295 9.44 -0.56 -10.95
CA THR A 295 10.91 -0.70 -11.01
C THR A 295 11.57 -0.31 -9.69
N ASP A 296 12.87 -0.57 -9.57
CA ASP A 296 13.70 -0.08 -8.46
C ASP A 296 14.03 1.42 -8.52
N GLY A 297 13.45 2.16 -9.48
CA GLY A 297 13.64 3.60 -9.65
C GLY A 297 14.85 4.02 -10.47
N THR A 298 15.75 3.09 -10.82
CA THR A 298 16.80 3.36 -11.82
C THR A 298 16.20 3.46 -13.22
N TYR A 299 16.96 4.01 -14.17
CA TYR A 299 16.48 4.28 -15.53
C TYR A 299 15.73 3.10 -16.15
N TYR A 300 14.51 3.38 -16.62
CA TYR A 300 13.66 2.45 -17.35
C TYR A 300 12.88 3.21 -18.41
N GLN A 301 12.61 2.58 -19.57
CA GLN A 301 11.86 3.23 -20.65
C GLN A 301 10.88 2.29 -21.36
N LEU A 302 9.85 2.90 -21.96
CA LEU A 302 8.93 2.29 -22.90
C LEU A 302 8.96 3.08 -24.24
N PRO A 303 9.08 2.42 -25.40
CA PRO A 303 9.35 0.98 -25.55
C PRO A 303 10.77 0.63 -25.09
N GLU A 304 10.93 -0.57 -24.54
CA GLU A 304 12.25 -1.08 -24.13
C GLU A 304 13.21 -1.13 -25.33
N ASP A 305 14.44 -0.69 -25.10
CA ASP A 305 15.57 -0.74 -26.05
C ASP A 305 16.55 -1.89 -25.74
N LYS A 306 16.44 -2.47 -24.55
CA LYS A 306 17.22 -3.61 -24.06
C LYS A 306 16.42 -4.38 -23.01
N THR A 307 16.95 -5.53 -22.59
CA THR A 307 16.43 -6.23 -21.42
C THR A 307 16.79 -5.48 -20.14
N TYR A 308 15.77 -5.22 -19.32
CA TYR A 308 15.89 -4.54 -18.04
C TYR A 308 15.79 -5.53 -16.88
N THR A 309 16.76 -5.48 -15.96
CA THR A 309 16.77 -6.32 -14.74
C THR A 309 16.18 -5.62 -13.52
N ASN A 310 15.89 -4.32 -13.64
CA ASN A 310 15.36 -3.45 -12.59
C ASN A 310 13.83 -3.41 -12.55
N LYS A 311 13.13 -4.22 -13.35
CA LYS A 311 11.66 -4.36 -13.33
C LYS A 311 11.23 -5.36 -12.26
N MET A 312 10.25 -4.99 -11.44
CA MET A 312 9.58 -5.90 -10.51
C MET A 312 8.38 -6.58 -11.15
N ALA A 313 7.46 -5.77 -11.68
CA ALA A 313 6.18 -6.23 -12.22
C ALA A 313 5.68 -5.30 -13.33
N GLU A 314 4.82 -5.83 -14.21
CA GLU A 314 4.23 -5.07 -15.31
C GLU A 314 2.75 -5.44 -15.53
N ALA A 315 1.92 -4.44 -15.78
CA ALA A 315 0.54 -4.58 -16.23
C ALA A 315 0.41 -3.88 -17.58
N ILE A 316 0.23 -4.65 -18.65
CA ILE A 316 0.28 -4.16 -20.03
C ILE A 316 -0.96 -4.64 -20.79
N THR A 317 -1.65 -3.70 -21.44
CA THR A 317 -2.63 -4.01 -22.47
C THR A 317 -2.29 -3.26 -23.76
N ASN A 318 -2.36 -3.99 -24.89
CA ASN A 318 -2.19 -3.43 -26.23
C ASN A 318 -3.44 -3.66 -27.09
N THR A 319 -4.60 -3.84 -26.45
CA THR A 319 -5.85 -4.27 -27.11
C THR A 319 -7.02 -3.38 -26.74
N ILE A 320 -6.77 -2.10 -26.42
CA ILE A 320 -7.86 -1.15 -26.14
C ILE A 320 -8.49 -0.76 -27.46
N GLU A 321 -9.70 -1.26 -27.72
CA GLU A 321 -10.40 -1.10 -29.00
C GLU A 321 -11.48 -0.02 -28.95
N SER A 322 -11.91 0.44 -30.12
CA SER A 322 -13.05 1.36 -30.24
C SER A 322 -14.37 0.61 -30.02
N LYS A 323 -14.82 0.42 -28.77
CA LYS A 323 -16.14 -0.17 -28.45
C LYS A 323 -17.27 0.83 -28.62
N GLY A 324 -17.55 1.22 -29.87
CA GLY A 324 -18.65 2.14 -30.18
C GLY A 324 -18.49 3.54 -29.55
N ASN A 325 -17.26 3.95 -29.21
CA ASN A 325 -16.98 5.18 -28.46
C ASN A 325 -17.65 5.20 -27.06
N GLU A 326 -17.75 4.06 -26.39
CA GLU A 326 -18.23 3.95 -25.01
C GLU A 326 -17.08 3.79 -24.01
N TRP A 327 -17.37 4.14 -22.75
CA TRP A 327 -16.46 3.90 -21.63
C TRP A 327 -16.31 2.41 -21.33
N GLN A 328 -15.09 2.02 -21.00
CA GLN A 328 -14.69 0.64 -20.73
C GLN A 328 -13.89 0.64 -19.43
N HIS A 329 -14.31 -0.19 -18.49
CA HIS A 329 -13.48 -0.52 -17.35
C HIS A 329 -12.48 -1.60 -17.75
N LEU A 330 -11.20 -1.35 -17.48
CA LEU A 330 -10.13 -2.32 -17.67
C LEU A 330 -9.56 -2.68 -16.30
N SER A 331 -9.34 -3.97 -16.08
CA SER A 331 -8.62 -4.50 -14.92
C SER A 331 -7.53 -5.43 -15.43
N ILE A 332 -6.28 -4.99 -15.31
CA ILE A 332 -5.12 -5.62 -15.93
C ILE A 332 -4.24 -6.19 -14.82
N PRO A 333 -4.05 -7.51 -14.73
CA PRO A 333 -3.22 -8.10 -13.68
C PRO A 333 -1.75 -7.71 -13.85
N PHE A 334 -1.07 -7.44 -12.74
CA PHE A 334 0.38 -7.28 -12.71
C PHE A 334 1.05 -8.66 -12.83
N ASN A 335 1.88 -8.82 -13.85
CA ASN A 335 2.80 -9.95 -13.98
C ASN A 335 4.11 -9.63 -13.24
N TYR A 336 4.41 -10.38 -12.18
CA TYR A 336 5.64 -10.23 -11.40
C TYR A 336 6.82 -10.90 -12.10
N VAL A 337 7.55 -10.13 -12.91
CA VAL A 337 8.70 -10.61 -13.67
C VAL A 337 9.94 -10.85 -12.80
N ASN A 338 10.09 -10.13 -11.68
CA ASN A 338 11.15 -10.36 -10.70
C ASN A 338 10.74 -9.85 -9.31
N ALA A 339 10.20 -10.74 -8.48
CA ALA A 339 9.71 -10.39 -7.14
C ALA A 339 10.81 -9.90 -6.16
N SER A 340 12.08 -10.20 -6.43
CA SER A 340 13.21 -9.79 -5.60
C SER A 340 13.59 -8.31 -5.79
N VAL A 341 13.17 -7.69 -6.89
CA VAL A 341 13.32 -6.24 -7.09
C VAL A 341 12.42 -5.51 -6.09
N GLU A 342 12.97 -4.49 -5.45
CA GLU A 342 12.21 -3.66 -4.53
C GLU A 342 11.56 -2.50 -5.29
N PRO A 343 10.23 -2.31 -5.18
CA PRO A 343 9.56 -1.22 -5.88
C PRO A 343 9.97 0.12 -5.27
N LYS A 344 10.36 1.06 -6.13
CA LYS A 344 10.57 2.47 -5.76
C LYS A 344 9.85 3.46 -6.67
N ALA A 345 9.57 3.06 -7.92
CA ALA A 345 8.86 3.91 -8.88
C ALA A 345 8.02 3.09 -9.86
N VAL A 346 7.04 3.76 -10.47
CA VAL A 346 6.22 3.21 -11.55
C VAL A 346 6.20 4.13 -12.77
N LEU A 347 6.41 3.54 -13.95
CA LEU A 347 6.20 4.19 -15.23
C LEU A 347 4.84 3.76 -15.75
N VAL A 348 3.86 4.67 -15.74
CA VAL A 348 2.61 4.48 -16.46
C VAL A 348 2.72 5.21 -17.79
N THR A 349 2.34 4.56 -18.89
CA THR A 349 2.29 5.14 -20.22
C THR A 349 1.00 4.70 -20.91
N ILE A 350 0.24 5.68 -21.40
CA ILE A 350 -1.01 5.49 -22.13
C ILE A 350 -0.85 6.13 -23.49
N SER A 351 -1.24 5.42 -24.56
CA SER A 351 -1.05 5.89 -25.93
C SER A 351 -2.23 5.53 -26.82
N THR A 352 -2.52 6.43 -27.76
CA THR A 352 -3.59 6.30 -28.77
C THR A 352 -3.35 5.18 -29.78
N ASN A 353 -2.15 4.60 -29.85
CA ASN A 353 -1.89 3.40 -30.65
C ASN A 353 -0.84 2.48 -30.03
N ALA A 354 -0.98 1.17 -30.27
CA ALA A 354 -0.02 0.15 -29.86
C ALA A 354 1.26 0.10 -30.69
N THR A 355 1.21 0.60 -31.91
CA THR A 355 2.35 0.63 -32.83
C THR A 355 2.79 2.08 -33.05
N PRO A 356 4.05 2.43 -32.73
CA PRO A 356 4.52 3.81 -32.89
C PRO A 356 4.38 4.32 -34.33
N GLY A 357 3.70 5.45 -34.49
CA GLY A 357 3.48 6.14 -35.75
C GLY A 357 2.33 5.58 -36.59
N GLU A 358 1.60 4.58 -36.10
CA GLU A 358 0.46 3.98 -36.79
C GLU A 358 -0.86 4.44 -36.16
N GLY A 359 -2.00 4.01 -36.72
CA GLY A 359 -3.34 4.45 -36.31
C GLY A 359 -3.90 5.44 -37.30
N SER A 360 -4.49 6.54 -36.82
CA SER A 360 -4.96 7.62 -37.67
C SER A 360 -4.89 9.00 -37.00
N ASN A 361 -4.90 10.06 -37.81
CA ASN A 361 -5.03 11.42 -37.29
C ASN A 361 -6.35 11.60 -36.54
N ASN A 362 -6.32 12.28 -35.40
CA ASN A 362 -7.46 12.44 -34.49
C ASN A 362 -7.99 11.12 -33.89
N ASP A 363 -7.15 10.10 -33.72
CA ASP A 363 -7.43 9.06 -32.72
C ASP A 363 -7.55 9.74 -31.34
N LEU A 364 -8.63 9.47 -30.62
CA LEU A 364 -8.96 10.05 -29.32
C LEU A 364 -9.08 8.94 -28.28
N LEU A 365 -8.40 9.13 -27.15
CA LEU A 365 -8.45 8.27 -25.99
C LEU A 365 -8.72 9.11 -24.75
N TYR A 366 -9.87 8.88 -24.12
CA TYR A 366 -10.18 9.44 -22.82
C TYR A 366 -9.76 8.45 -21.73
N VAL A 367 -9.22 8.96 -20.63
CA VAL A 367 -8.82 8.16 -19.45
C VAL A 367 -9.35 8.83 -18.19
N ASP A 368 -9.88 8.02 -17.29
CA ASP A 368 -10.46 8.46 -16.03
C ASP A 368 -10.23 7.38 -14.95
N ASP A 369 -10.24 7.79 -13.67
CA ASP A 369 -10.23 6.93 -12.48
C ASP A 369 -9.25 5.74 -12.54
N LEU A 370 -7.95 6.00 -12.75
CA LEU A 370 -6.91 4.98 -12.67
C LEU A 370 -6.55 4.67 -11.21
N SER A 371 -6.41 3.39 -10.87
CA SER A 371 -5.97 2.94 -9.55
C SER A 371 -5.17 1.64 -9.60
N PHE A 372 -4.37 1.43 -8.56
CA PHE A 372 -3.75 0.14 -8.29
C PHE A 372 -4.55 -0.61 -7.23
N VAL A 373 -4.87 -1.87 -7.51
CA VAL A 373 -5.60 -2.75 -6.61
C VAL A 373 -4.62 -3.61 -5.83
N TYR A 374 -4.81 -3.66 -4.51
CA TYR A 374 -4.06 -4.52 -3.60
C TYR A 374 -5.01 -5.59 -3.07
N ASP A 375 -4.92 -6.78 -3.65
CA ASP A 375 -5.78 -7.89 -3.27
C ASP A 375 -5.52 -8.28 -1.81
N PHE A 376 -6.62 -8.48 -1.09
CA PHE A 376 -6.62 -8.83 0.32
C PHE A 376 -7.28 -10.18 0.51
N GLY A 377 -6.70 -11.02 1.35
CA GLY A 377 -7.35 -12.25 1.80
C GLY A 377 -6.39 -13.34 2.24
N VAL A 378 -6.95 -14.36 2.88
CA VAL A 378 -6.23 -15.54 3.36
C VAL A 378 -6.82 -16.80 2.73
N LYS A 379 -5.97 -17.57 2.04
CA LYS A 379 -6.35 -18.85 1.45
C LYS A 379 -6.31 -19.96 2.49
N LYS A 380 -5.28 -19.96 3.33
CA LYS A 380 -4.98 -21.05 4.25
C LYS A 380 -4.15 -20.58 5.43
N ILE A 381 -4.41 -21.16 6.60
CA ILE A 381 -3.54 -21.07 7.79
C ILE A 381 -3.06 -22.49 8.12
N SER A 382 -1.78 -22.64 8.41
CA SER A 382 -1.18 -23.91 8.85
C SER A 382 -0.39 -23.72 10.14
N ILE A 383 -0.43 -24.70 11.04
CA ILE A 383 0.28 -24.72 12.32
C ILE A 383 1.15 -25.97 12.33
N LYS A 384 2.47 -25.80 12.50
CA LYS A 384 3.48 -26.89 12.41
C LYS A 384 3.36 -27.73 11.13
N GLY A 385 3.04 -27.07 10.02
CA GLY A 385 2.87 -27.73 8.71
C GLY A 385 1.50 -28.38 8.49
N GLU A 386 0.64 -28.47 9.50
CA GLU A 386 -0.73 -28.97 9.36
C GLU A 386 -1.72 -27.85 9.09
N GLU A 387 -2.61 -28.05 8.12
CA GLU A 387 -3.67 -27.11 7.82
C GLU A 387 -4.65 -26.95 9.00
N LEU A 388 -5.07 -25.71 9.26
CA LEU A 388 -6.09 -25.40 10.24
C LEU A 388 -7.45 -25.95 9.77
N SER A 389 -7.89 -27.02 10.41
CA SER A 389 -9.13 -27.72 10.06
C SER A 389 -10.33 -26.77 10.08
N GLY A 390 -11.14 -26.81 9.02
CA GLY A 390 -12.34 -25.99 8.90
C GLY A 390 -12.08 -24.50 8.73
N PHE A 391 -10.88 -24.11 8.30
CA PHE A 391 -10.57 -22.72 8.01
C PHE A 391 -11.58 -22.12 7.03
N ASN A 392 -12.21 -21.02 7.46
CA ASN A 392 -13.06 -20.16 6.68
C ASN A 392 -12.56 -18.72 6.84
N GLU A 393 -12.38 -18.03 5.73
CA GLU A 393 -11.82 -16.69 5.72
C GLU A 393 -12.58 -15.66 6.60
N ALA A 394 -13.91 -15.80 6.70
CA ALA A 394 -14.74 -14.90 7.50
C ALA A 394 -14.74 -15.24 9.00
N THR A 395 -14.34 -16.46 9.38
CA THR A 395 -14.22 -16.86 10.78
C THR A 395 -12.88 -16.37 11.33
N THR A 396 -12.92 -15.49 12.34
CA THR A 396 -11.75 -14.85 12.93
C THR A 396 -11.29 -15.47 14.25
N GLU A 397 -12.03 -16.43 14.80
CA GLU A 397 -11.67 -17.11 16.03
C GLU A 397 -11.63 -18.62 15.83
N TYR A 398 -10.53 -19.25 16.25
CA TYR A 398 -10.34 -20.69 16.18
C TYR A 398 -9.79 -21.22 17.50
N THR A 399 -9.94 -22.53 17.70
CA THR A 399 -9.23 -23.26 18.76
C THR A 399 -8.30 -24.28 18.12
N TYR A 400 -7.05 -24.30 18.56
CA TYR A 400 -6.05 -25.28 18.14
C TYR A 400 -5.56 -26.05 19.36
N SER A 401 -5.87 -27.34 19.44
CA SER A 401 -5.69 -28.15 20.65
C SER A 401 -4.67 -29.29 20.52
N LYS A 402 -3.91 -29.35 19.42
CA LYS A 402 -3.09 -30.53 19.11
C LYS A 402 -1.74 -30.53 19.84
N VAL A 403 -1.01 -29.41 19.85
CA VAL A 403 0.41 -29.39 20.23
C VAL A 403 0.74 -28.23 21.17
N ALA A 404 1.57 -28.49 22.18
CA ALA A 404 2.10 -27.48 23.09
C ALA A 404 3.25 -26.66 22.47
N GLY A 405 3.53 -25.49 23.04
CA GLY A 405 4.71 -24.69 22.68
C GLY A 405 4.71 -24.22 21.24
N ILE A 406 3.55 -23.76 20.76
CA ILE A 406 3.44 -23.08 19.46
C ILE A 406 4.09 -21.70 19.57
N THR A 407 4.90 -21.36 18.59
CA THR A 407 5.51 -20.04 18.42
C THR A 407 4.98 -19.36 17.15
N ALA A 408 5.30 -18.09 16.96
CA ALA A 408 4.89 -17.38 15.75
C ALA A 408 5.46 -18.04 14.48
N ASP A 409 6.65 -18.64 14.53
CA ASP A 409 7.30 -19.29 13.40
C ASP A 409 6.63 -20.61 13.00
N ASP A 410 5.92 -21.26 13.92
CA ASP A 410 5.15 -22.47 13.64
C ASP A 410 3.89 -22.20 12.81
N ILE A 411 3.47 -20.93 12.68
CA ILE A 411 2.25 -20.53 11.98
C ILE A 411 2.61 -20.03 10.59
N ALA A 412 2.10 -20.69 9.55
CA ALA A 412 2.19 -20.26 8.16
C ALA A 412 0.83 -19.75 7.66
N VAL A 413 0.86 -18.70 6.86
CA VAL A 413 -0.34 -18.08 6.28
C VAL A 413 -0.12 -17.94 4.77
N GLU A 414 -1.01 -18.52 3.98
CA GLU A 414 -1.02 -18.37 2.53
C GLU A 414 -2.04 -17.28 2.16
N THR A 415 -1.59 -16.26 1.42
CA THR A 415 -2.37 -15.06 1.12
C THR A 415 -2.86 -15.03 -0.33
N VAL A 416 -3.82 -14.14 -0.59
CA VAL A 416 -4.32 -13.87 -1.94
C VAL A 416 -3.39 -12.91 -2.68
N GLY A 417 -3.12 -11.73 -2.11
CA GLY A 417 -2.33 -10.68 -2.77
C GLY A 417 -0.82 -10.87 -2.63
N HIS A 418 -0.09 -10.36 -3.63
CA HIS A 418 1.37 -10.46 -3.71
C HIS A 418 2.09 -9.62 -2.64
N GLY A 419 1.51 -8.49 -2.25
CA GLY A 419 2.03 -7.59 -1.21
C GLY A 419 1.43 -7.80 0.18
N THR A 420 0.57 -8.80 0.38
CA THR A 420 -0.15 -8.97 1.64
C THR A 420 0.82 -9.10 2.83
N ILE A 421 0.57 -8.31 3.86
CA ILE A 421 1.38 -8.30 5.08
C ILE A 421 0.80 -9.30 6.06
N VAL A 422 1.68 -10.13 6.62
CA VAL A 422 1.35 -11.05 7.71
C VAL A 422 2.19 -10.69 8.94
N HIS A 423 1.52 -10.42 10.05
CA HIS A 423 2.13 -10.29 11.35
C HIS A 423 1.50 -11.30 12.31
N LYS A 424 2.37 -11.98 13.08
CA LYS A 424 2.00 -13.07 13.96
C LYS A 424 2.58 -12.77 15.33
N GLU A 425 1.76 -12.92 16.36
CA GLU A 425 2.17 -12.81 17.75
C GLU A 425 1.65 -14.04 18.50
N VAL A 426 2.47 -14.61 19.37
CA VAL A 426 2.03 -15.67 20.29
C VAL A 426 2.33 -15.24 21.70
N ALA A 427 1.27 -15.10 22.51
CA ALA A 427 1.35 -14.72 23.90
C ALA A 427 0.55 -15.72 24.74
N GLY A 428 1.27 -16.57 25.47
CA GLY A 428 0.67 -17.63 26.28
C GLY A 428 -0.19 -18.59 25.45
N ALA A 429 -1.47 -18.70 25.79
CA ALA A 429 -2.43 -19.58 25.12
C ALA A 429 -3.15 -18.94 23.92
N LYS A 430 -2.64 -17.82 23.39
CA LYS A 430 -3.26 -17.11 22.27
C LYS A 430 -2.23 -16.78 21.21
N ALA A 431 -2.58 -17.05 19.95
CA ALA A 431 -1.88 -16.51 18.79
C ALA A 431 -2.78 -15.51 18.06
N THR A 432 -2.23 -14.36 17.71
CA THR A 432 -2.88 -13.32 16.92
C THR A 432 -2.20 -13.27 15.56
N ILE A 433 -2.99 -13.31 14.49
CA ILE A 433 -2.52 -13.22 13.11
C ILE A 433 -3.20 -12.01 12.48
N VAL A 434 -2.44 -10.95 12.28
CA VAL A 434 -2.87 -9.77 11.53
C VAL A 434 -2.49 -9.96 10.07
N VAL A 435 -3.47 -9.88 9.19
CA VAL A 435 -3.30 -9.89 7.75
C VAL A 435 -3.80 -8.55 7.21
N ALA A 436 -3.02 -7.90 6.35
CA ALA A 436 -3.40 -6.62 5.75
C ALA A 436 -3.02 -6.56 4.27
N SER A 437 -3.79 -5.83 3.46
CA SER A 437 -3.38 -5.43 2.12
C SER A 437 -2.08 -4.62 2.20
N ASP A 438 -1.33 -4.56 1.10
CA ASP A 438 -0.04 -3.88 1.11
C ASP A 438 -0.18 -2.37 1.40
N ASP A 439 -1.26 -1.77 0.89
CA ASP A 439 -1.68 -0.40 1.18
C ASP A 439 -2.39 -0.24 2.54
N LEU A 440 -2.44 -1.27 3.38
CA LEU A 440 -3.03 -1.26 4.73
C LEU A 440 -4.54 -0.91 4.82
N LEU A 441 -5.20 -0.58 3.71
CA LEU A 441 -6.58 -0.13 3.69
C LEU A 441 -7.57 -1.24 4.06
N GLN A 442 -7.16 -2.50 3.87
CA GLN A 442 -7.90 -3.68 4.27
C GLN A 442 -7.08 -4.48 5.27
N ASN A 443 -7.69 -4.94 6.36
CA ASN A 443 -7.06 -5.85 7.29
C ASN A 443 -8.07 -6.78 7.97
N ARG A 444 -7.57 -7.92 8.45
CA ARG A 444 -8.31 -8.87 9.30
C ARG A 444 -7.39 -9.45 10.34
N VAL A 445 -7.93 -9.68 11.52
CA VAL A 445 -7.23 -10.30 12.65
C VAL A 445 -7.86 -11.65 12.93
N TYR A 446 -7.04 -12.71 12.91
CA TYR A 446 -7.43 -14.03 13.37
C TYR A 446 -6.84 -14.30 14.76
N THR A 447 -7.63 -14.90 15.63
CA THR A 447 -7.23 -15.33 16.97
C THR A 447 -7.28 -16.85 17.04
N LEU A 448 -6.15 -17.48 17.33
CA LEU A 448 -6.07 -18.91 17.63
C LEU A 448 -5.94 -19.08 19.15
N ASN A 449 -6.94 -19.69 19.77
CA ASN A 449 -6.87 -20.15 21.15
C ASN A 449 -6.08 -21.47 21.19
N LEU A 450 -4.84 -21.37 21.65
CA LEU A 450 -3.90 -22.49 21.75
C LEU A 450 -4.18 -23.23 23.06
N THR A 451 -4.65 -24.47 22.95
CA THR A 451 -4.86 -25.35 24.10
C THR A 451 -3.99 -26.58 23.96
N THR A 452 -3.59 -27.18 25.06
CA THR A 452 -2.98 -28.51 25.05
C THR A 452 -4.09 -29.52 25.23
N GLY A 453 -4.44 -30.24 24.16
CA GLY A 453 -5.36 -31.35 24.27
C GLY A 453 -4.81 -32.40 25.24
N ILE A 454 -5.67 -32.91 26.12
CA ILE A 454 -5.36 -34.06 27.00
C ILE A 454 -5.09 -35.32 26.16
N THR A 455 -5.41 -35.32 24.86
CA THR A 455 -5.40 -36.47 23.96
C THR A 455 -4.02 -36.95 23.49
N GLU A 456 -2.95 -36.16 23.58
CA GLU A 456 -1.62 -36.55 23.04
C GLU A 456 -0.55 -36.74 24.12
N VAL A 457 -0.68 -37.84 24.88
CA VAL A 457 0.51 -38.47 25.46
C VAL A 457 0.95 -39.48 24.40
N PRO A 458 2.20 -39.43 23.89
CA PRO A 458 2.69 -40.52 23.06
C PRO A 458 2.53 -41.79 23.88
N THR A 459 1.83 -42.78 23.35
CA THR A 459 1.71 -44.12 23.92
C THR A 459 3.08 -44.77 23.96
N THR A 460 3.90 -44.32 24.90
CA THR A 460 5.14 -44.94 25.30
C THR A 460 4.76 -46.00 26.32
N PHE A 461 5.25 -47.21 26.13
CA PHE A 461 5.04 -48.35 27.02
C PHE A 461 5.68 -48.17 28.41
N ASP A 462 6.08 -46.95 28.76
CA ASP A 462 6.71 -46.63 30.03
C ASP A 462 5.62 -46.17 31.01
N ASP A 463 5.70 -46.60 32.27
CA ASP A 463 4.73 -46.32 33.34
C ASP A 463 4.68 -44.84 33.77
N SER A 464 5.16 -43.93 32.91
CA SER A 464 5.18 -42.49 33.11
C SER A 464 3.76 -41.92 33.15
N VAL A 465 3.50 -41.10 34.16
CA VAL A 465 2.22 -40.39 34.37
C VAL A 465 2.44 -38.91 34.11
N VAL A 466 1.61 -38.34 33.24
CA VAL A 466 1.58 -36.89 32.98
C VAL A 466 0.45 -36.25 33.78
N ILE A 467 0.73 -35.09 34.38
CA ILE A 467 -0.20 -34.39 35.27
C ILE A 467 -0.68 -33.12 34.56
N TYR A 468 -1.99 -32.88 34.58
CA TYR A 468 -2.64 -31.68 34.07
C TYR A 468 -3.46 -31.02 35.18
N ASP A 469 -3.57 -29.70 35.17
CA ASP A 469 -4.56 -28.99 35.98
C ASP A 469 -5.98 -29.08 35.37
N LEU A 470 -6.98 -28.52 36.06
CA LEU A 470 -8.37 -28.49 35.56
C LEU A 470 -8.56 -27.70 34.26
N ASN A 471 -7.61 -26.84 33.90
CA ASN A 471 -7.62 -26.09 32.65
C ASN A 471 -6.96 -26.88 31.50
N GLY A 472 -6.48 -28.10 31.76
CA GLY A 472 -5.81 -28.94 30.79
C GLY A 472 -4.34 -28.55 30.54
N ILE A 473 -3.74 -27.73 31.40
CA ILE A 473 -2.33 -27.32 31.30
C ILE A 473 -1.45 -28.38 31.97
N ARG A 474 -0.40 -28.83 31.28
CA ARG A 474 0.59 -29.77 31.84
C ARG A 474 1.38 -29.14 32.98
N VAL A 475 1.46 -29.83 34.11
CA VAL A 475 2.23 -29.41 35.30
C VAL A 475 3.27 -30.48 35.65
N SER A 476 4.37 -30.07 36.29
CA SER A 476 5.46 -30.98 36.69
C SER A 476 5.11 -31.84 37.91
N ASP A 477 4.17 -31.39 38.74
CA ASP A 477 3.78 -32.02 40.00
C ASP A 477 2.39 -31.54 40.47
N MET A 478 1.96 -32.05 41.64
CA MET A 478 0.73 -31.64 42.33
C MET A 478 1.07 -30.83 43.60
N ASN A 479 1.84 -29.75 43.45
CA ASN A 479 2.31 -28.94 44.60
C ASN A 479 1.27 -27.95 45.16
N ARG A 480 0.11 -27.78 44.51
CA ARG A 480 -0.97 -26.90 44.99
C ARG A 480 -2.21 -27.72 45.35
N ARG A 481 -3.00 -27.22 46.31
CA ARG A 481 -4.33 -27.78 46.56
C ARG A 481 -5.20 -27.60 45.33
N GLY A 482 -5.92 -28.63 44.92
CA GLY A 482 -6.75 -28.58 43.73
C GLY A 482 -7.03 -29.95 43.11
N VAL A 483 -7.78 -29.93 42.02
CA VAL A 483 -8.07 -31.12 41.21
C VAL A 483 -7.10 -31.18 40.05
N TYR A 484 -6.53 -32.35 39.83
CA TYR A 484 -5.61 -32.66 38.75
C TYR A 484 -6.16 -33.80 37.90
N ILE A 485 -5.77 -33.84 36.63
CA ILE A 485 -6.02 -34.93 35.70
C ILE A 485 -4.70 -35.64 35.45
N LEU A 486 -4.61 -36.91 35.80
CA LEU A 486 -3.46 -37.75 35.51
C LEU A 486 -3.76 -38.59 34.27
N LYS A 487 -2.84 -38.62 33.32
CA LYS A 487 -2.90 -39.51 32.16
C LYS A 487 -1.70 -40.45 32.15
N ASP A 488 -1.95 -41.76 32.06
CA ASP A 488 -0.89 -42.77 31.97
C ASP A 488 -0.41 -42.99 30.52
N GLY A 489 0.71 -43.70 30.35
CA GLY A 489 1.26 -44.07 29.04
C GLY A 489 0.35 -45.01 28.22
N LYS A 490 -0.71 -45.57 28.81
CA LYS A 490 -1.73 -46.40 28.14
C LYS A 490 -2.94 -45.57 27.70
N GLY A 491 -2.95 -44.26 27.98
CA GLY A 491 -4.01 -43.35 27.61
C GLY A 491 -5.18 -43.26 28.60
N ASN A 492 -5.14 -43.98 29.72
CA ASN A 492 -6.18 -43.87 30.75
C ASN A 492 -6.05 -42.55 31.48
N THR A 493 -7.19 -41.94 31.81
CA THR A 493 -7.24 -40.70 32.58
C THR A 493 -7.93 -40.91 33.93
N ARG A 494 -7.41 -40.28 34.98
CA ARG A 494 -8.05 -40.25 36.31
C ARG A 494 -7.96 -38.87 36.94
N LYS A 495 -9.02 -38.48 37.66
CA LYS A 495 -9.04 -37.25 38.45
C LYS A 495 -8.47 -37.53 39.84
N VAL A 496 -7.59 -36.66 40.32
CA VAL A 496 -7.00 -36.73 41.66
C VAL A 496 -7.20 -35.41 42.38
N VAL A 497 -7.64 -35.46 43.63
CA VAL A 497 -7.78 -34.29 44.49
C VAL A 497 -6.59 -34.24 45.43
N LYS A 498 -5.85 -33.13 45.42
CA LYS A 498 -4.78 -32.83 46.37
C LYS A 498 -5.36 -31.94 47.47
N ASN A 499 -5.53 -32.53 48.66
CA ASN A 499 -6.03 -31.87 49.87
C ASN A 499 -4.96 -31.06 50.59
#